data_AF-A0A2X1RK72-F1
#
_entry.id   AF-A0A2X1RK72-F1
#
_cell.length_a   1.000
_cell.length_b   1.000
_cell.length_c   1.000
_cell.angle_alpha   90.00
_cell.angle_beta   90.00
_cell.angle_gamma   90.00
#
_symmetry.space_group_name_H-M   'P 1'
#
loop_
_entity.id
_entity.type
_entity.pdbx_description
1 polymer ?
#
loop_
_entity_poly.entity_id
_entity_poly.type
_entity_poly.pdbx_seq_one_letter_code
_entity_poly.pdbx_strand_id
1 'polypeptide(L)' 'MANKNIMLRLGIYNLFNYRYVTWEAVRQTAQGAVNQHQNIGNYTRYAASGTKLYLNIRNEILN' A
#
# COMPACT_ATOMS: atom_id res chain seq x y z
N MET A 1 36.55 12.90 -10.24
CA MET A 1 35.42 13.11 -9.30
C MET A 1 34.19 12.55 -10.01
N ALA A 2 33.67 11.38 -9.62
CA ALA A 2 32.53 10.78 -10.30
C ALA A 2 31.28 11.65 -10.09
N ASN A 3 30.56 11.97 -11.17
CA ASN A 3 29.32 12.74 -11.09
C ASN A 3 28.25 11.86 -10.41
N LYS A 4 27.88 12.21 -9.17
CA LYS A 4 26.81 11.55 -8.43
C LYS A 4 25.50 12.26 -8.77
N ASN A 5 24.58 11.53 -9.40
CA ASN A 5 23.23 12.03 -9.65
C ASN A 5 22.29 11.52 -8.56
N ILE A 6 21.47 12.42 -8.01
CA ILE A 6 20.44 12.09 -7.03
C ILE A 6 19.08 12.14 -7.72
N MET A 7 18.32 11.04 -7.65
CA MET A 7 16.96 10.95 -8.15
C MET A 7 15.97 10.92 -6.99
N LEU A 8 14.96 11.79 -7.06
CA LEU A 8 13.86 11.88 -6.10
C LEU A 8 12.56 11.41 -6.78
N ARG A 9 11.79 10.54 -6.12
CA ARG A 9 10.42 10.20 -6.53
C ARG A 9 9.46 10.41 -5.38
N LEU A 10 8.40 11.14 -5.64
CA LEU A 10 7.31 11.40 -4.70
C LEU A 10 6.02 10.83 -5.28
N GLY A 11 5.19 10.26 -4.43
CA GLY A 11 3.89 9.71 -4.81
C GLY A 11 2.85 9.93 -3.73
N ILE A 12 1.61 10.15 -4.15
CA ILE A 12 0.45 10.21 -3.26
C ILE A 12 -0.50 9.09 -3.69
N TYR A 13 -0.77 8.16 -2.79
CA TYR A 13 -1.76 7.10 -3.00
C TYR A 13 -3.09 7.50 -2.35
N ASN A 14 -4.20 7.15 -3.00
CA ASN A 14 -5.56 7.48 -2.55
C ASN A 14 -5.73 8.99 -2.27
N LEU A 15 -5.51 9.82 -3.30
CA LEU A 15 -5.46 11.28 -3.19
C LEU A 15 -6.72 11.90 -2.55
N PHE A 16 -7.89 11.37 -2.87
CA PHE A 16 -9.18 11.88 -2.38
C PHE A 16 -9.60 11.27 -1.04
N ASN A 17 -8.72 10.50 -0.40
CA ASN A 17 -8.99 9.77 0.83
C ASN A 17 -10.27 8.93 0.76
N TYR A 18 -10.53 8.32 -0.40
CA TYR A 18 -11.74 7.54 -0.60
C TYR A 18 -11.68 6.30 0.28
N ARG A 19 -12.74 6.07 1.06
CA ARG A 19 -12.83 4.92 1.96
C ARG A 19 -13.49 3.76 1.22
N TYR A 20 -12.73 2.70 1.01
CA TYR A 20 -13.19 1.49 0.35
C TYR A 20 -12.59 0.24 1.00
N VAL A 21 -13.15 -0.91 0.69
CA VAL A 21 -12.68 -2.23 1.11
C VAL A 21 -12.33 -3.00 -0.15
N THR A 22 -11.14 -3.61 -0.18
CA THR A 22 -10.73 -4.43 -1.32
C THR A 22 -11.23 -5.86 -1.15
N TRP A 23 -11.54 -6.51 -2.28
CA TRP A 23 -11.96 -7.91 -2.26
C TRP A 23 -10.85 -8.82 -1.73
N GLU A 24 -9.60 -8.51 -2.04
CA GLU A 24 -8.42 -9.25 -1.60
C GLU A 24 -8.31 -9.28 -0.07
N ALA A 25 -8.67 -8.18 0.59
CA ALA A 25 -8.68 -8.12 2.06
C ALA A 25 -9.84 -8.94 2.64
N VAL A 26 -11.03 -8.83 2.05
CA VAL A 26 -12.22 -9.60 2.50
C VAL A 26 -12.07 -11.09 2.22
N ARG A 27 -11.39 -11.49 1.15
CA ARG A 27 -11.13 -12.89 0.80
C ARG A 27 -10.46 -13.68 1.94
N GLN A 28 -9.79 -13.00 2.87
CA GLN A 28 -9.23 -13.60 4.07
C GLN A 28 -10.30 -14.20 5.01
N THR A 29 -11.57 -13.81 4.89
CA THR A 29 -12.69 -14.41 5.64
C THR A 29 -13.33 -15.60 4.92
N ALA A 30 -13.03 -15.80 3.63
CA ALA A 30 -13.64 -16.84 2.84
C ALA A 30 -13.24 -18.24 3.35
N GLN A 31 -14.18 -19.19 3.23
CA GLN A 31 -13.88 -20.59 3.54
C GLN A 31 -12.76 -21.10 2.63
N GLY A 32 -11.76 -21.76 3.23
CA GLY A 32 -10.58 -22.24 2.52
C GLY A 32 -9.43 -21.22 2.39
N ALA A 33 -9.54 -20.02 2.98
CA ALA A 33 -8.39 -19.15 3.16
C ALA A 33 -7.36 -19.80 4.11
N VAL A 34 -6.07 -19.73 3.76
CA VAL A 34 -4.96 -20.39 4.50
C VAL A 34 -5.00 -20.07 5.99
N ASN A 35 -5.28 -18.81 6.35
CA ASN A 35 -5.48 -18.35 7.72
C ASN A 35 -6.83 -17.65 7.81
N GLN A 36 -7.91 -18.42 7.71
CA GLN A 36 -9.26 -17.86 7.66
C GLN A 36 -9.59 -17.02 8.89
N HIS A 37 -10.01 -15.77 8.66
CA HIS A 37 -10.58 -14.92 9.68
C HIS A 37 -12.04 -15.30 9.94
N GLN A 38 -12.32 -15.86 11.12
CA GLN A 38 -13.66 -16.31 11.52
C GLN A 38 -14.35 -15.30 12.44
N ASN A 39 -15.68 -15.44 12.58
CA ASN A 39 -16.52 -14.61 13.45
C ASN A 39 -16.39 -13.10 13.20
N ILE A 40 -16.31 -12.70 11.92
CA ILE A 40 -16.17 -11.30 11.55
C ILE A 40 -17.55 -10.64 11.46
N GLY A 41 -17.92 -9.92 12.52
CA GLY A 41 -19.13 -9.10 12.55
C GLY A 41 -18.98 -7.74 11.87
N ASN A 42 -17.75 -7.30 11.58
CA ASN A 42 -17.50 -5.98 11.00
C ASN A 42 -16.34 -6.02 9.98
N TYR A 43 -16.67 -5.73 8.71
CA TYR A 43 -15.72 -5.72 7.59
C TYR A 43 -14.91 -4.41 7.46
N THR A 44 -15.21 -3.38 8.25
CA THR A 44 -14.46 -2.10 8.23
C THR A 44 -12.99 -2.25 8.57
N ARG A 45 -12.61 -3.34 9.25
CA ARG A 45 -11.22 -3.68 9.56
C ARG A 45 -10.39 -4.06 8.31
N TYR A 46 -11.06 -4.39 7.21
CA TYR A 46 -10.45 -4.66 5.90
C TYR A 46 -10.43 -3.43 4.99
N ALA A 47 -10.78 -2.26 5.52
CA ALA A 47 -10.69 -1.04 4.75
C ALA A 47 -9.26 -0.84 4.24
N ALA A 48 -9.16 -0.51 2.95
CA ALA A 48 -7.91 -0.12 2.33
C ALA A 48 -7.35 1.12 3.03
N SER A 49 -6.04 1.36 2.83
CA SER A 49 -5.42 2.55 3.39
C SER A 49 -6.06 3.83 2.84
N GLY A 50 -6.20 4.84 3.71
CA GLY A 50 -6.53 6.20 3.31
C GLY A 50 -5.39 6.85 2.52
N THR A 51 -5.36 8.17 2.46
CA THR A 51 -4.27 8.88 1.77
C THR A 51 -2.90 8.57 2.38
N LYS A 52 -1.93 8.23 1.53
CA LYS A 52 -0.55 7.92 1.94
C LYS A 52 0.43 8.67 1.07
N LEU A 53 1.43 9.27 1.71
CA LEU A 53 2.56 9.91 1.06
C LEU A 53 3.71 8.91 0.95
N TYR A 54 4.37 8.90 -0.20
CA TYR A 54 5.53 8.08 -0.50
C TYR A 54 6.67 8.96 -1.00
N LEU A 55 7.87 8.68 -0.50
CA LEU A 55 9.11 9.33 -0.90
C LEU A 55 10.19 8.27 -1.14
N ASN A 56 10.87 8.37 -2.28
CA ASN A 56 12.02 7.56 -2.63
C ASN A 56 13.18 8.45 -3.06
N ILE A 57 14.36 8.18 -2.50
CA ILE A 57 15.60 8.84 -2.86
C ILE A 57 16.55 7.75 -3.35
N ARG A 58 17.13 7.94 -4.52
CA ARG A 58 18.11 7.04 -5.12
C ARG A 58 19.35 7.81 -5.53
N ASN A 59 20.52 7.27 -5.20
CA ASN A 59 21.78 7.74 -5.76
C ASN A 59 22.17 6.87 -6.96
N GLU A 60 22.54 7.51 -8.06
CA GLU A 60 23.10 6.85 -9.23
C GLU A 60 24.54 7.30 -9.41
N ILE A 61 25.45 6.32 -9.47
CA ILE A 61 26.84 6.55 -9.83
C ILE A 61 26.93 6.21 -11.32
N LEU A 62 27.17 7.22 -12.15
CA LEU A 62 27.51 7.02 -13.55
C LEU A 62 28.99 6.62 -13.58
N ASN A 63 29.25 5.36 -13.92
CA ASN A 63 30.60 4.85 -14.18
C ASN A 63 31.09 5.31 -15.56
#